data_AF-A0A812N5Y1-F1
#
_entry.id   AF-A0A812N5Y1-F1
#
_cell.length_a   1.000
_cell.length_b   1.000
_cell.length_c   1.000
_cell.angle_alpha   90.00
_cell.angle_beta   90.00
_cell.angle_gamma   90.00
#
_symmetry.space_group_name_H-M   'P 1'
#
loop_
_entity.id
_entity.type
_entity.pdbx_description
1 polymer ?
#
loop_
_entity_poly.entity_id
_entity_poly.type
_entity_poly.pdbx_seq_one_letter_code
_entity_poly.pdbx_strand_id
1 'polypeptide(L)'
;MSLPSDASKQEFLKQREMRKEHWLRSFCEEDAEHRQLLHWLLEEGLSRPEDFQDRVHHAHRLRELGNKWYRSDDFRRALHCNLGAIHAVDFTPHEQMDMTDEQRLAVARELLPVLSNLAQVFLKRGDFGNVVKAAHLGLRNVNKLPGDEADTFKAKLRYRRALALGEPGPEHNLESSLDDLREAARLMPTSTEIRSCLHKCKELLHKVGPSVTHKKSDRETQISGHGADQKPPALSPALEMFAKCVGRGLAKLIQCWTCLQKARGGRISANLWRFGFVALSSALVMALTHVLFAR
;
A
#
# COMPACT_ATOMS: atom_id res chain seq x y z
N MET A 1 -16.96 -21.54 45.07
CA MET A 1 -16.41 -20.94 43.84
C MET A 1 -17.11 -19.62 43.60
N SER A 2 -16.41 -18.49 43.71
CA SER A 2 -16.99 -17.15 43.53
C SER A 2 -17.16 -16.87 42.04
N LEU A 3 -18.35 -16.43 41.62
CA LEU A 3 -18.58 -16.05 40.22
C LEU A 3 -17.75 -14.80 39.87
N PRO A 4 -17.13 -14.74 38.67
CA PRO A 4 -16.41 -13.56 38.22
C PRO A 4 -17.34 -12.34 38.17
N SER A 5 -16.88 -11.21 38.69
CA SER A 5 -17.62 -9.94 38.69
C SER A 5 -17.95 -9.51 37.26
N ASP A 6 -19.06 -8.83 37.04
CA ASP A 6 -19.46 -8.41 35.69
C ASP A 6 -18.44 -7.48 35.01
N ALA A 7 -17.65 -6.74 35.80
CA ALA A 7 -16.51 -5.98 35.32
C ALA A 7 -15.42 -6.87 34.70
N SER A 8 -15.08 -8.00 35.34
CA SER A 8 -14.11 -8.95 34.80
C SER A 8 -14.60 -9.63 33.52
N LYS A 9 -15.91 -9.87 33.40
CA LYS A 9 -16.51 -10.39 32.16
C LYS A 9 -16.45 -9.37 31.03
N GLN A 10 -16.73 -8.09 31.30
CA GLN A 10 -16.62 -7.03 30.29
C GLN A 10 -15.18 -6.81 29.84
N GLU A 11 -14.21 -6.80 30.76
CA GLU A 11 -12.78 -6.69 30.44
C GLU A 11 -12.33 -7.86 29.56
N PHE A 12 -12.76 -9.09 29.90
CA PHE A 12 -12.47 -10.29 29.12
C PHE A 12 -13.08 -10.24 27.72
N LEU A 13 -14.35 -9.82 27.59
CA LEU A 13 -15.01 -9.65 26.29
C LEU A 13 -14.31 -8.59 25.44
N LYS A 14 -13.92 -7.46 26.04
CA LYS A 14 -13.19 -6.39 25.38
C LYS A 14 -11.80 -6.85 24.92
N GLN A 15 -11.06 -7.57 25.75
CA GLN A 15 -9.76 -8.16 25.36
C GLN A 15 -9.92 -9.20 24.26
N ARG A 16 -11.02 -9.96 24.28
CA ARG A 16 -11.34 -10.96 23.25
C ARG A 16 -11.74 -10.30 21.94
N GLU A 17 -12.43 -9.16 21.97
CA GLU A 17 -12.74 -8.34 20.80
C GLU A 17 -11.51 -7.62 20.24
N MET A 18 -10.62 -7.10 21.09
CA MET A 18 -9.38 -6.46 20.65
C MET A 18 -8.42 -7.43 19.92
N ARG A 19 -8.62 -8.74 20.06
CA ARG A 19 -7.86 -9.77 19.32
C ARG A 19 -8.57 -10.28 18.08
N LYS A 20 -9.81 -9.85 17.81
CA LYS A 20 -10.44 -10.06 16.51
C LYS A 20 -9.75 -9.08 15.55
N GLU A 21 -9.42 -9.53 14.34
CA GLU A 21 -8.95 -8.67 13.24
C GLU A 21 -7.45 -8.26 13.30
N HIS A 22 -6.58 -9.14 13.80
CA HIS A 22 -5.15 -8.83 13.92
C HIS A 22 -4.48 -8.58 12.55
N TRP A 23 -4.85 -9.34 11.53
CA TRP A 23 -4.29 -9.18 10.19
C TRP A 23 -4.87 -7.95 9.49
N LEU A 24 -6.19 -7.74 9.58
CA LEU A 24 -6.80 -6.58 8.91
C LEU A 24 -6.25 -5.25 9.46
N ARG A 25 -6.11 -5.14 10.79
CA ARG A 25 -5.54 -3.94 11.44
C ARG A 25 -4.10 -3.66 11.06
N SER A 26 -3.36 -4.64 10.53
CA SER A 26 -2.00 -4.41 10.03
C SER A 26 -1.95 -3.57 8.75
N PHE A 27 -3.08 -3.48 8.03
CA PHE A 27 -3.20 -2.74 6.75
C PHE A 27 -4.03 -1.47 6.85
N CYS A 28 -4.86 -1.33 7.89
CA CYS A 28 -5.63 -0.11 8.16
C CYS A 28 -4.96 0.64 9.30
N GLU A 29 -4.13 1.63 8.98
CA GLU A 29 -3.34 2.38 9.98
C GLU A 29 -4.25 3.23 10.88
N GLU A 30 -5.35 3.74 10.32
CA GLU A 30 -6.35 4.50 11.06
C GLU A 30 -7.59 3.64 11.35
N ASP A 31 -8.10 3.70 12.58
CA ASP A 31 -9.37 3.06 12.95
C ASP A 31 -10.55 3.54 12.07
N ALA A 32 -10.44 4.73 11.47
CA ALA A 32 -11.42 5.25 10.54
C ALA A 32 -11.49 4.44 9.23
N GLU A 33 -10.35 4.05 8.67
CA GLU A 33 -10.28 3.23 7.45
C GLU A 33 -10.86 1.84 7.71
N HIS A 34 -10.53 1.26 8.86
CA HIS A 34 -11.08 -0.02 9.30
C HIS A 34 -12.60 0.02 9.39
N ARG A 35 -13.18 1.00 10.09
CA ARG A 35 -14.64 1.16 10.19
C ARG A 35 -15.30 1.41 8.83
N GLN A 36 -14.66 2.21 7.97
CA GLN A 36 -15.18 2.47 6.63
C GLN A 36 -15.21 1.19 5.78
N LEU A 37 -14.18 0.35 5.86
CA LEU A 37 -14.16 -0.93 5.17
C LEU A 37 -15.29 -1.84 5.65
N LEU A 38 -15.47 -1.99 6.97
CA LEU A 38 -16.52 -2.85 7.52
C LEU A 38 -17.92 -2.34 7.15
N HIS A 39 -18.14 -1.02 7.17
CA HIS A 39 -19.39 -0.43 6.71
C HIS A 39 -19.66 -0.75 5.25
N TRP A 40 -18.65 -0.59 4.38
CA TRP A 40 -18.78 -0.90 2.97
C TRP A 40 -19.07 -2.38 2.72
N LEU A 41 -18.41 -3.30 3.45
CA LEU A 41 -18.69 -4.73 3.36
C LEU A 41 -20.14 -5.05 3.77
N LEU A 42 -20.67 -4.37 4.79
CA LEU A 42 -22.05 -4.55 5.20
C LEU A 42 -23.04 -4.06 4.13
N GLU A 43 -22.82 -2.87 3.56
CA GLU A 43 -23.67 -2.29 2.51
C GLU A 43 -23.73 -3.15 1.25
N GLU A 44 -22.62 -3.80 0.89
CA GLU A 44 -22.54 -4.67 -0.29
C GLU A 44 -23.06 -6.10 -0.03
N GLY A 45 -23.54 -6.41 1.19
CA GLY A 45 -23.95 -7.76 1.57
C GLY A 45 -22.77 -8.74 1.60
N LEU A 46 -21.59 -8.24 1.94
CA LEU A 46 -20.32 -8.97 2.00
C LEU A 46 -19.81 -9.08 3.45
N SER A 47 -20.72 -9.03 4.44
CA SER A 47 -20.39 -9.24 5.84
C SER A 47 -19.74 -10.60 6.08
N ARG A 48 -18.89 -10.67 7.10
CA ARG A 48 -18.16 -11.89 7.48
C ARG A 48 -19.13 -12.95 8.04
N PRO A 49 -19.16 -14.17 7.50
CA PRO A 49 -19.91 -15.28 8.08
C PRO A 49 -19.34 -15.74 9.43
N GLU A 50 -20.14 -16.48 10.20
CA GLU A 50 -19.71 -17.06 11.49
C GLU A 50 -19.04 -18.44 11.32
N ASP A 51 -19.61 -19.31 10.48
CA ASP A 51 -19.12 -20.67 10.25
C ASP A 51 -17.75 -20.70 9.55
N PHE A 52 -16.90 -21.67 9.91
CA PHE A 52 -15.57 -21.82 9.33
C PHE A 52 -15.57 -21.99 7.81
N GLN A 53 -16.39 -22.90 7.28
CA GLN A 53 -16.45 -23.20 5.85
C GLN A 53 -17.00 -22.02 5.07
N ASP A 54 -18.04 -21.38 5.60
CA ASP A 54 -18.61 -20.19 4.98
C ASP A 54 -17.61 -19.04 4.93
N ARG A 55 -16.80 -18.87 5.98
CA ARG A 55 -15.72 -17.87 6.01
C ARG A 55 -14.65 -18.13 4.95
N VAL A 56 -14.22 -19.38 4.78
CA VAL A 56 -13.23 -19.77 3.76
C VAL A 56 -13.80 -19.54 2.35
N HIS A 57 -15.03 -19.99 2.09
CA HIS A 57 -15.70 -19.75 0.80
C HIS A 57 -15.93 -18.26 0.53
N HIS A 58 -16.29 -17.49 1.54
CA HIS A 58 -16.49 -16.05 1.43
C HIS A 58 -15.17 -15.33 1.10
N ALA A 59 -14.06 -15.71 1.72
CA ALA A 59 -12.74 -15.19 1.41
C ALA A 59 -12.34 -15.47 -0.05
N HIS A 60 -12.59 -16.70 -0.53
CA HIS A 60 -12.40 -17.07 -1.92
C HIS A 60 -13.24 -16.19 -2.87
N ARG A 61 -14.54 -16.02 -2.59
CA ARG A 61 -15.45 -15.17 -3.38
C ARG A 61 -14.96 -13.73 -3.43
N LEU A 62 -14.56 -13.16 -2.29
CA LEU A 62 -14.04 -11.80 -2.20
C LEU A 62 -12.73 -11.64 -2.97
N ARG A 63 -11.83 -12.64 -2.93
CA ARG A 63 -10.61 -12.65 -3.75
C ARG A 63 -10.94 -12.62 -5.25
N GLU A 64 -11.87 -13.45 -5.72
CA GLU A 64 -12.28 -13.47 -7.13
C GLU A 64 -12.92 -12.14 -7.56
N LEU A 65 -13.73 -11.53 -6.70
CA LEU A 65 -14.27 -10.18 -6.93
C LEU A 65 -13.14 -9.13 -6.97
N GLY A 66 -12.16 -9.24 -6.08
CA GLY A 66 -10.96 -8.41 -6.08
C GLY A 66 -10.16 -8.53 -7.38
N ASN A 67 -10.00 -9.76 -7.90
CA ASN A 67 -9.36 -10.03 -9.19
C ASN A 67 -10.14 -9.41 -10.36
N LYS A 68 -11.48 -9.41 -10.30
CA LYS A 68 -12.32 -8.74 -11.29
C LYS A 68 -12.08 -7.23 -11.28
N TRP A 69 -12.15 -6.57 -10.12
CA TRP A 69 -11.90 -5.13 -10.00
C TRP A 69 -10.48 -4.73 -10.40
N TYR A 70 -9.48 -5.55 -10.04
CA TYR A 70 -8.10 -5.32 -10.44
C TYR A 70 -7.92 -5.31 -11.96
N ARG A 71 -8.58 -6.24 -12.67
CA ARG A 71 -8.56 -6.29 -14.15
C ARG A 71 -9.28 -5.12 -14.81
N SER A 72 -10.15 -4.43 -14.08
CA SER A 72 -10.83 -3.21 -14.51
C SER A 72 -10.09 -1.93 -14.06
N ASP A 73 -8.86 -2.05 -13.57
CA ASP A 73 -8.05 -0.95 -13.00
C ASP A 73 -8.72 -0.19 -11.82
N ASP A 74 -9.78 -0.74 -11.21
CA ASP A 74 -10.37 -0.21 -9.99
C ASP A 74 -9.63 -0.77 -8.77
N PHE A 75 -8.45 -0.20 -8.52
CA PHE A 75 -7.58 -0.64 -7.41
C PHE A 75 -8.17 -0.34 -6.03
N ARG A 76 -9.14 0.58 -5.92
CA ARG A 76 -9.81 0.88 -4.64
C ARG A 76 -10.76 -0.25 -4.26
N ARG A 77 -11.65 -0.64 -5.16
CA ARG A 77 -12.57 -1.76 -4.90
C ARG A 77 -11.82 -3.08 -4.81
N ALA A 78 -10.78 -3.27 -5.62
CA ALA A 78 -9.89 -4.42 -5.51
C ALA A 78 -9.25 -4.49 -4.12
N LEU A 79 -8.77 -3.36 -3.57
CA LEU A 79 -8.23 -3.32 -2.21
C LEU A 79 -9.30 -3.72 -1.18
N HIS A 80 -10.48 -3.10 -1.21
CA HIS A 80 -11.55 -3.40 -0.24
C HIS A 80 -11.94 -4.88 -0.27
N CYS A 81 -12.08 -5.48 -1.46
CA CYS A 81 -12.42 -6.89 -1.58
C CYS A 81 -11.32 -7.80 -0.99
N ASN A 82 -10.04 -7.53 -1.29
CA ASN A 82 -8.95 -8.34 -0.74
C ASN A 82 -8.78 -8.14 0.78
N LEU A 83 -9.01 -6.94 1.32
CA LEU A 83 -9.02 -6.72 2.76
C LEU A 83 -10.21 -7.41 3.44
N GLY A 84 -11.38 -7.42 2.80
CA GLY A 84 -12.53 -8.22 3.25
C GLY A 84 -12.23 -9.72 3.25
N ALA A 85 -11.47 -10.21 2.25
CA ALA A 85 -11.05 -11.61 2.21
C ALA A 85 -10.12 -11.94 3.40
N ILE A 86 -9.17 -11.05 3.73
CA ILE A 86 -8.37 -11.19 4.97
C ILE A 86 -9.28 -11.25 6.19
N HIS A 87 -10.20 -10.28 6.32
CA HIS A 87 -11.12 -10.21 7.44
C HIS A 87 -11.92 -11.51 7.62
N ALA A 88 -12.35 -12.13 6.53
CA ALA A 88 -13.06 -13.40 6.56
C ALA A 88 -12.17 -14.54 7.12
N VAL A 89 -10.89 -14.61 6.78
CA VAL A 89 -9.96 -15.63 7.31
C VAL A 89 -9.15 -15.19 8.54
N ASP A 90 -9.47 -14.04 9.14
CA ASP A 90 -8.81 -13.54 10.35
C ASP A 90 -9.42 -14.18 11.60
N PHE A 91 -9.00 -15.42 11.86
CA PHE A 91 -9.41 -16.17 13.05
C PHE A 91 -8.62 -15.71 14.27
N THR A 92 -9.29 -15.62 15.41
CA THR A 92 -8.64 -15.25 16.69
C THR A 92 -7.60 -16.30 17.09
N PRO A 93 -6.61 -15.95 17.92
CA PRO A 93 -5.62 -16.93 18.39
C PRO A 93 -6.24 -18.18 19.02
N HIS A 94 -7.35 -18.02 19.75
CA HIS A 94 -8.07 -19.15 20.36
C HIS A 94 -8.71 -20.05 19.29
N GLU A 95 -9.42 -19.47 18.33
CA GLU A 95 -9.98 -20.21 17.18
C GLU A 95 -8.87 -20.95 16.41
N GLN A 96 -7.70 -20.32 16.21
CA GLN A 96 -6.57 -20.96 15.52
C GLN A 96 -5.96 -22.13 16.28
N MET A 97 -5.99 -22.11 17.62
CA MET A 97 -5.53 -23.23 18.46
C MET A 97 -6.45 -24.45 18.30
N ASP A 98 -7.75 -24.21 18.17
CA ASP A 98 -8.78 -25.25 18.04
C ASP A 98 -8.91 -25.81 16.62
N MET A 99 -8.23 -25.21 15.63
CA MET A 99 -8.24 -25.71 14.26
C MET A 99 -7.56 -27.06 14.12
N THR A 100 -8.11 -27.88 13.24
CA THR A 100 -7.42 -29.04 12.67
C THR A 100 -6.33 -28.59 11.68
N ASP A 101 -5.42 -29.50 11.31
CA ASP A 101 -4.37 -29.18 10.35
C ASP A 101 -4.94 -28.96 8.94
N GLU A 102 -6.01 -29.66 8.59
CA GLU A 102 -6.77 -29.46 7.36
C GLU A 102 -7.38 -28.07 7.29
N GLN A 103 -7.95 -27.58 8.41
CA GLN A 103 -8.48 -26.22 8.50
C GLN A 103 -7.37 -25.17 8.42
N ARG A 104 -6.24 -25.38 9.10
CA ARG A 104 -5.07 -24.49 9.00
C ARG A 104 -4.54 -24.41 7.57
N LEU A 105 -4.50 -25.53 6.87
CA LEU A 105 -4.10 -25.61 5.47
C LEU A 105 -5.10 -24.89 4.55
N ALA A 106 -6.41 -25.07 4.77
CA ALA A 106 -7.46 -24.38 4.01
C ALA A 106 -7.37 -22.85 4.18
N VAL A 107 -7.15 -22.38 5.41
CA VAL A 107 -6.92 -20.95 5.69
C VAL A 107 -5.66 -20.44 4.98
N ALA A 108 -4.56 -21.20 5.01
CA ALA A 108 -3.32 -20.80 4.32
C ALA A 108 -3.48 -20.72 2.80
N ARG A 109 -4.22 -21.67 2.20
CA ARG A 109 -4.52 -21.71 0.76
C ARG A 109 -5.35 -20.53 0.29
N GLU A 110 -6.23 -19.99 1.14
CA GLU A 110 -6.96 -18.76 0.80
C GLU A 110 -6.16 -17.49 1.13
N LEU A 111 -5.46 -17.45 2.26
CA LEU A 111 -4.74 -16.27 2.72
C LEU A 111 -3.58 -15.87 1.80
N LEU A 112 -2.76 -16.82 1.34
CA LEU A 112 -1.55 -16.52 0.59
C LEU A 112 -1.82 -15.88 -0.79
N PRO A 113 -2.77 -16.37 -1.60
CA PRO A 113 -3.25 -15.67 -2.78
C PRO A 113 -3.71 -14.24 -2.48
N VAL A 114 -4.48 -14.03 -1.40
CA VAL A 114 -5.00 -12.71 -1.00
C VAL A 114 -3.86 -11.75 -0.63
N LEU A 115 -2.89 -12.18 0.18
CA LEU A 115 -1.72 -11.38 0.53
C LEU A 115 -0.86 -11.05 -0.69
N SER A 116 -0.71 -12.01 -1.60
CA SER A 116 -0.07 -11.82 -2.90
C SER A 116 -0.80 -10.73 -3.72
N ASN A 117 -2.12 -10.77 -3.77
CA ASN A 117 -2.93 -9.78 -4.47
C ASN A 117 -2.87 -8.39 -3.82
N LEU A 118 -2.90 -8.32 -2.49
CA LEU A 118 -2.74 -7.05 -1.77
C LEU A 118 -1.40 -6.39 -2.06
N ALA A 119 -0.31 -7.15 -1.98
CA ALA A 119 1.01 -6.62 -2.35
C ALA A 119 1.01 -6.06 -3.78
N GLN A 120 0.32 -6.71 -4.71
CA GLN A 120 0.18 -6.22 -6.07
C GLN A 120 -0.66 -4.93 -6.16
N VAL A 121 -1.79 -4.87 -5.46
CA VAL A 121 -2.67 -3.68 -5.41
C VAL A 121 -1.94 -2.49 -4.78
N PHE A 122 -1.20 -2.71 -3.69
CA PHE A 122 -0.41 -1.67 -3.03
C PHE A 122 0.72 -1.15 -3.93
N LEU A 123 1.40 -2.03 -4.69
CA LEU A 123 2.38 -1.60 -5.70
C LEU A 123 1.75 -0.68 -6.75
N LYS A 124 0.56 -1.01 -7.25
CA LYS A 124 -0.18 -0.16 -8.21
C LYS A 124 -0.60 1.19 -7.63
N ARG A 125 -0.76 1.28 -6.31
CA ARG A 125 -1.12 2.50 -5.59
C ARG A 125 0.08 3.31 -5.09
N GLY A 126 1.30 2.80 -5.23
CA GLY A 126 2.52 3.44 -4.69
C GLY A 126 2.65 3.35 -3.17
N ASP A 127 1.93 2.44 -2.52
CA ASP A 127 1.96 2.26 -1.06
C ASP A 127 2.98 1.18 -0.68
N PHE A 128 4.27 1.52 -0.81
CA PHE A 128 5.36 0.56 -0.65
C PHE A 128 5.46 -0.02 0.77
N GLY A 129 5.10 0.75 1.79
CA GLY A 129 5.05 0.27 3.18
C GLY A 129 4.10 -0.91 3.34
N ASN A 130 2.88 -0.80 2.81
CA ASN A 130 1.92 -1.90 2.87
C ASN A 130 2.27 -3.07 1.93
N VAL A 131 3.02 -2.85 0.84
CA VAL A 131 3.60 -3.96 0.04
C VAL A 131 4.55 -4.79 0.91
N VAL A 132 5.48 -4.14 1.62
CA VAL A 132 6.46 -4.81 2.47
C VAL A 132 5.76 -5.57 3.60
N LYS A 133 4.77 -4.95 4.27
CA LYS A 133 3.95 -5.61 5.31
C LYS A 133 3.23 -6.85 4.76
N ALA A 134 2.55 -6.72 3.61
CA ALA A 134 1.79 -7.83 3.00
C ALA A 134 2.71 -8.99 2.61
N ALA A 135 3.85 -8.69 1.98
CA ALA A 135 4.83 -9.70 1.60
C ALA A 135 5.47 -10.37 2.83
N HIS A 136 5.81 -9.60 3.87
CA HIS A 136 6.36 -10.14 5.11
C HIS A 136 5.38 -11.10 5.79
N LEU A 137 4.10 -10.70 5.94
CA LEU A 137 3.06 -11.55 6.52
C LEU A 137 2.85 -12.82 5.69
N GLY A 138 2.86 -12.71 4.36
CA GLY A 138 2.76 -13.85 3.47
C GLY A 138 3.92 -14.82 3.64
N LEU A 139 5.16 -14.32 3.68
CA LEU A 139 6.36 -15.15 3.87
C LEU A 139 6.39 -15.86 5.22
N ARG A 140 5.78 -15.30 6.27
CA ARG A 140 5.62 -15.98 7.56
C ARG A 140 4.61 -17.14 7.52
N ASN A 141 3.65 -17.09 6.60
CA ASN A 141 2.58 -18.08 6.49
C ASN A 141 2.81 -19.13 5.40
N VAL A 142 3.77 -18.90 4.49
CA VAL A 142 3.97 -19.73 3.30
C VAL A 142 4.40 -21.17 3.60
N ASN A 143 5.10 -21.40 4.73
CA ASN A 143 5.53 -22.74 5.15
C ASN A 143 4.37 -23.63 5.61
N LYS A 144 3.14 -23.09 5.69
CA LYS A 144 1.92 -23.87 5.95
C LYS A 144 1.43 -24.59 4.69
N LEU A 145 1.91 -24.23 3.50
CA LEU A 145 1.62 -24.94 2.26
C LEU A 145 2.68 -26.02 1.98
N PRO A 146 2.32 -27.12 1.31
CA PRO A 146 3.27 -28.15 0.91
C PRO A 146 4.06 -27.76 -0.35
N GLY A 147 5.33 -28.20 -0.40
CA GLY A 147 6.15 -28.31 -1.61
C GLY A 147 6.10 -27.11 -2.56
N ASP A 148 5.79 -27.39 -3.81
CA ASP A 148 5.85 -26.44 -4.93
C ASP A 148 4.86 -25.28 -4.80
N GLU A 149 3.72 -25.49 -4.12
CA GLU A 149 2.76 -24.41 -3.85
C GLU A 149 3.41 -23.32 -2.98
N ALA A 150 4.13 -23.72 -1.93
CA ALA A 150 4.83 -22.81 -1.04
C ALA A 150 5.91 -22.02 -1.79
N ASP A 151 6.71 -22.71 -2.62
CA ASP A 151 7.81 -22.08 -3.34
C ASP A 151 7.32 -21.09 -4.41
N THR A 152 6.19 -21.38 -5.06
CA THR A 152 5.51 -20.44 -5.98
C THR A 152 5.12 -19.15 -5.25
N PHE A 153 4.52 -19.24 -4.07
CA PHE A 153 4.14 -18.04 -3.30
C PHE A 153 5.35 -17.33 -2.69
N LYS A 154 6.37 -18.05 -2.21
CA LYS A 154 7.64 -17.45 -1.76
C LYS A 154 8.24 -16.59 -2.86
N ALA A 155 8.36 -17.12 -4.07
CA ALA A 155 8.92 -16.40 -5.21
C ALA A 155 8.12 -15.13 -5.52
N LYS A 156 6.79 -15.23 -5.61
CA LYS A 156 5.90 -14.08 -5.88
C LYS A 156 5.97 -13.00 -4.80
N LEU A 157 5.94 -13.37 -3.52
CA LEU A 157 5.97 -12.43 -2.41
C LEU A 157 7.33 -11.74 -2.28
N ARG A 158 8.44 -12.49 -2.42
CA ARG A 158 9.80 -11.95 -2.47
C ARG A 158 9.95 -10.96 -3.63
N TYR A 159 9.52 -11.35 -4.83
CA TYR A 159 9.56 -10.49 -6.00
C TYR A 159 8.83 -9.15 -5.75
N ARG A 160 7.59 -9.18 -5.28
CA ARG A 160 6.82 -7.95 -5.02
C ARG A 160 7.42 -7.09 -3.91
N ARG A 161 7.96 -7.71 -2.85
CA ARG A 161 8.67 -6.97 -1.79
C ARG A 161 9.91 -6.29 -2.35
N ALA A 162 10.69 -6.98 -3.18
CA ALA A 162 11.86 -6.42 -3.81
C ALA A 162 11.55 -5.21 -4.70
N LEU A 163 10.43 -5.26 -5.45
CA LEU A 163 9.97 -4.10 -6.22
C LEU A 163 9.75 -2.89 -5.31
N ALA A 164 9.01 -3.06 -4.21
CA ALA A 164 8.77 -1.97 -3.26
C ALA A 164 10.06 -1.44 -2.61
N LEU A 165 10.99 -2.32 -2.23
CA LEU A 165 12.29 -1.93 -1.68
C LEU A 165 13.21 -1.24 -2.70
N GLY A 166 12.99 -1.48 -4.00
CA GLY A 166 13.75 -0.85 -5.09
C GLY A 166 13.29 0.56 -5.42
N GLU A 167 12.05 0.91 -5.08
CA GLU A 167 11.48 2.24 -5.32
C GLU A 167 12.02 3.27 -4.33
N PRO A 168 12.21 4.54 -4.73
CA PRO A 168 12.61 5.60 -3.80
C PRO A 168 11.53 5.84 -2.74
N GLY A 169 11.93 5.87 -1.47
CA GLY A 169 11.00 6.10 -0.36
C GLY A 169 11.57 5.66 0.99
N PRO A 170 10.76 5.71 2.06
CA PRO A 170 11.18 5.28 3.41
C PRO A 170 11.63 3.82 3.47
N GLU A 171 11.03 2.95 2.64
CA GLU A 171 11.35 1.53 2.57
C GLU A 171 12.52 1.22 1.62
N HIS A 172 13.14 2.23 0.99
CA HIS A 172 14.15 2.02 -0.04
C HIS A 172 15.39 1.29 0.52
N ASN A 173 15.65 0.09 0.03
CA ASN A 173 16.79 -0.73 0.42
C ASN A 173 17.20 -1.66 -0.73
N LEU A 174 18.16 -1.20 -1.55
CA LEU A 174 18.62 -1.94 -2.73
C LEU A 174 19.31 -3.27 -2.40
N GLU A 175 19.97 -3.39 -1.24
CA GLU A 175 20.62 -4.63 -0.82
C GLU A 175 19.57 -5.70 -0.49
N SER A 176 18.57 -5.34 0.31
CA SER A 176 17.46 -6.23 0.65
C SER A 176 16.61 -6.57 -0.59
N SER A 177 16.42 -5.61 -1.51
CA SER A 177 15.77 -5.85 -2.80
C SER A 177 16.55 -6.88 -3.63
N LEU A 178 17.87 -6.75 -3.71
CA LEU A 178 18.75 -7.68 -4.43
C LEU A 178 18.67 -9.10 -3.87
N ASP A 179 18.67 -9.25 -2.55
CA ASP A 179 18.58 -10.56 -1.91
C ASP A 179 17.22 -11.23 -2.13
N ASP A 180 16.13 -10.46 -2.05
CA ASP A 180 14.80 -10.97 -2.39
C ASP A 180 14.68 -11.39 -3.86
N LEU A 181 15.27 -10.62 -4.80
CA LEU A 181 15.29 -10.96 -6.23
C LEU A 181 16.13 -12.20 -6.53
N ARG A 182 17.26 -12.39 -5.84
CA ARG A 182 18.07 -13.61 -5.96
C ARG A 182 17.28 -14.84 -5.53
N GLU A 183 16.62 -14.75 -4.38
CA GLU A 183 15.82 -15.85 -3.86
C GLU A 183 14.60 -16.14 -4.74
N ALA A 184 13.91 -15.10 -5.22
CA ALA A 184 12.82 -15.26 -6.17
C ALA A 184 13.29 -15.90 -7.50
N ALA A 185 14.46 -15.51 -8.01
CA ALA A 185 15.04 -16.08 -9.23
C ALA A 185 15.48 -17.54 -9.03
N ARG A 186 15.94 -17.91 -7.84
CA ARG A 186 16.29 -19.29 -7.49
C ARG A 186 15.05 -20.20 -7.52
N LEU A 187 13.94 -19.71 -6.99
CA LEU A 187 12.67 -20.45 -6.92
C LEU A 187 11.92 -20.49 -8.26
N MET A 188 12.04 -19.44 -9.09
CA MET A 188 11.40 -19.34 -10.42
C MET A 188 12.41 -18.95 -11.51
N PRO A 189 13.35 -19.83 -11.88
CA PRO A 189 14.48 -19.50 -12.76
C PRO A 189 14.10 -19.17 -14.21
N THR A 190 12.90 -19.58 -14.64
CA THR A 190 12.38 -19.32 -15.98
C THR A 190 11.71 -17.95 -16.12
N SER A 191 11.45 -17.25 -15.01
CA SER A 191 10.79 -15.94 -15.05
C SER A 191 11.70 -14.86 -15.65
N THR A 192 11.35 -14.39 -16.85
CA THR A 192 12.06 -13.29 -17.54
C THR A 192 11.95 -11.98 -16.77
N GLU A 193 10.80 -11.72 -16.17
CA GLU A 193 10.52 -10.52 -15.38
C GLU A 193 11.43 -10.42 -14.15
N ILE A 194 11.49 -11.49 -13.33
CA ILE A 194 12.36 -11.53 -12.13
C ILE A 194 13.83 -11.34 -12.51
N ARG A 195 14.29 -12.01 -13.58
CA ARG A 195 15.69 -11.90 -14.04
C ARG A 195 16.02 -10.49 -14.55
N SER A 196 15.09 -9.84 -15.25
CA SER A 196 15.26 -8.45 -15.69
C SER A 196 15.35 -7.49 -14.51
N CYS A 197 14.46 -7.62 -13.53
CA CYS A 197 14.51 -6.82 -12.29
C CYS A 197 15.81 -7.07 -11.51
N LEU A 198 16.26 -8.32 -11.39
CA LEU A 198 17.51 -8.68 -10.74
C LEU A 198 18.73 -8.03 -11.42
N HIS A 199 18.76 -8.02 -12.75
CA HIS A 199 19.83 -7.35 -13.50
C HIS A 199 19.83 -5.83 -13.25
N LYS A 200 18.67 -5.18 -13.38
CA LYS A 200 18.52 -3.74 -13.11
C LYS A 200 18.93 -3.37 -11.68
N CYS A 201 18.53 -4.17 -10.70
CA CYS A 201 18.90 -3.94 -9.30
C CYS A 201 20.42 -3.98 -9.09
N LYS A 202 21.13 -4.91 -9.76
CA LYS A 202 22.60 -4.97 -9.72
C LYS A 202 23.26 -3.74 -10.35
N GLU A 203 22.73 -3.27 -11.48
CA GLU A 203 23.21 -2.04 -12.12
C GLU A 203 23.03 -0.81 -11.24
N LEU A 204 21.87 -0.68 -10.58
CA LEU A 204 21.59 0.40 -9.65
C LEU A 204 22.56 0.38 -8.47
N LEU A 205 22.79 -0.80 -7.86
CA LEU A 205 23.73 -0.93 -6.74
C LEU A 205 25.16 -0.57 -7.15
N HIS A 206 25.60 -0.96 -8.37
CA HIS A 206 26.91 -0.56 -8.89
C HIS A 206 27.03 0.95 -9.13
N LYS A 207 25.96 1.60 -9.60
CA LYS A 207 25.91 3.06 -9.82
C LYS A 207 25.93 3.86 -8.52
N VAL A 208 25.25 3.37 -7.48
CA VAL A 208 25.33 3.96 -6.14
C VAL A 208 26.75 3.83 -5.59
N GLY A 209 27.42 2.73 -5.94
CA GLY A 209 28.82 2.47 -5.60
C GLY A 209 29.05 2.40 -4.09
N PRO A 210 30.25 1.99 -3.64
CA PRO A 210 30.71 2.38 -2.32
C PRO A 210 30.92 3.90 -2.40
N SER A 211 29.84 4.67 -2.23
CA SER A 211 29.94 6.10 -1.96
C SER A 211 30.98 6.21 -0.88
N VAL A 212 32.15 6.76 -1.25
CA VAL A 212 33.28 7.07 -0.38
C VAL A 212 32.66 7.49 0.93
N THR A 213 32.79 6.63 1.94
CA THR A 213 32.26 6.91 3.27
C THR A 213 32.74 8.31 3.57
N HIS A 214 31.82 9.26 3.61
CA HIS A 214 32.14 10.60 4.06
C HIS A 214 32.66 10.36 5.46
N LYS A 215 34.00 10.30 5.59
CA LYS A 215 34.72 10.48 6.83
C LYS A 215 33.99 11.66 7.43
N LYS A 216 33.33 11.40 8.55
CA LYS A 216 32.67 12.38 9.39
C LYS A 216 33.75 13.37 9.81
N SER A 217 34.11 14.28 8.91
CA SER A 217 34.97 15.39 9.20
C SER A 217 34.05 16.34 9.94
N ASP A 218 34.34 16.52 11.22
CA ASP A 218 33.82 17.58 12.06
C ASP A 218 34.26 18.94 11.46
N ARG A 219 33.73 19.28 10.28
CA ARG A 219 33.98 20.53 9.60
C ARG A 219 32.74 21.37 9.74
N GLU A 220 32.82 22.27 10.71
CA GLU A 220 31.97 23.46 10.81
C GLU A 220 31.71 24.05 9.43
N THR A 221 30.43 24.23 9.14
CA THR A 221 29.90 24.80 7.92
C THR A 221 30.33 26.26 7.80
N GLN A 222 31.44 26.52 7.11
CA GLN A 222 31.58 27.76 6.35
C GLN A 222 30.83 27.58 5.02
N ILE A 223 29.73 28.30 4.89
CA ILE A 223 28.93 28.43 3.68
C ILE A 223 29.78 29.16 2.64
N SER A 224 30.46 28.42 1.76
CA SER A 224 30.95 28.96 0.50
C SER A 224 30.15 28.33 -0.63
N GLY A 225 29.30 29.16 -1.23
CA GLY A 225 28.51 28.81 -2.40
C GLY A 225 29.42 28.63 -3.61
N HIS A 226 29.19 27.55 -4.37
CA HIS A 226 29.52 27.41 -5.78
C HIS A 226 28.49 26.45 -6.38
N GLY A 227 27.31 27.00 -6.71
CA GLY A 227 26.33 26.33 -7.55
C GLY A 227 26.80 26.46 -8.99
N ALA A 228 27.20 25.34 -9.58
CA ALA A 228 27.46 25.25 -11.01
C ALA A 228 26.15 25.51 -11.77
N ASP A 229 26.20 26.54 -12.61
CA ASP A 229 25.13 27.09 -13.44
C ASP A 229 24.70 26.10 -14.54
N GLN A 230 24.00 25.04 -14.16
CA GLN A 230 23.30 24.19 -15.12
C GLN A 230 21.99 24.86 -15.49
N LYS A 231 22.04 25.62 -16.59
CA LYS A 231 20.87 26.23 -17.21
C LYS A 231 19.84 25.12 -17.53
N PRO A 232 18.63 25.18 -16.96
CA PRO A 232 17.62 24.16 -17.20
C PRO A 232 17.28 24.07 -18.70
N PRO A 233 16.95 22.88 -19.22
CA PRO A 233 16.60 22.69 -20.62
C PRO A 233 15.45 23.63 -21.01
N ALA A 234 15.60 24.33 -22.13
CA ALA A 234 14.60 25.24 -22.64
C ALA A 234 13.30 24.48 -22.94
N LEU A 235 12.20 24.93 -22.32
CA LEU A 235 10.87 24.41 -22.60
C LEU A 235 10.44 24.79 -24.02
N SER A 236 9.57 23.98 -24.64
CA SER A 236 8.96 24.38 -25.91
C SER A 236 8.09 25.64 -25.72
N PRO A 237 7.91 26.49 -26.75
CA PRO A 237 7.09 27.71 -26.64
C PRO A 237 5.66 27.44 -26.14
N ALA A 238 5.09 26.28 -26.49
CA ALA A 238 3.76 25.87 -26.02
C ALA A 238 3.74 25.54 -24.51
N LEU A 239 4.76 24.83 -24.01
CA LEU A 239 4.92 24.53 -22.59
C LEU A 239 5.21 25.79 -21.76
N GLU A 240 5.99 26.72 -22.30
CA GLU A 240 6.29 27.98 -21.63
C GLU A 240 5.04 28.87 -21.52
N MET A 241 4.23 28.94 -22.58
CA MET A 241 2.95 29.65 -22.58
C MET A 241 1.97 29.01 -21.58
N PHE A 242 1.86 27.67 -21.58
CA PHE A 242 1.04 26.94 -20.63
C PHE A 242 1.47 27.18 -19.18
N ALA A 243 2.77 27.07 -18.88
CA ALA A 243 3.31 27.33 -17.54
C ALA A 243 3.05 28.78 -17.08
N LYS A 244 3.18 29.76 -17.99
CA LYS A 244 2.83 31.17 -17.71
C LYS A 244 1.34 31.35 -17.42
N CYS A 245 0.47 30.70 -18.19
CA CYS A 245 -0.99 30.77 -17.99
C CYS A 245 -1.42 30.12 -16.67
N VAL A 246 -0.97 28.90 -16.40
CA VAL A 246 -1.28 28.16 -15.16
C VAL A 246 -0.66 28.86 -13.95
N GLY A 247 0.59 29.32 -14.06
CA GLY A 247 1.28 30.04 -12.99
C GLY A 247 0.57 31.34 -12.58
N ARG A 248 0.08 32.13 -13.55
CA ARG A 248 -0.72 33.34 -13.27
C ARG A 248 -2.07 33.01 -12.62
N GLY A 249 -2.72 31.93 -13.04
CA GLY A 249 -3.97 31.45 -12.43
C GLY A 249 -3.79 31.01 -10.99
N LEU A 250 -2.77 30.19 -10.73
CA LEU A 250 -2.42 29.72 -9.38
C LEU A 250 -2.01 30.86 -8.45
N ALA A 251 -1.21 31.82 -8.95
CA ALA A 251 -0.79 32.97 -8.16
C ALA A 251 -1.99 33.83 -7.69
N LYS A 252 -2.97 34.08 -8.58
CA LYS A 252 -4.20 34.80 -8.22
C LYS A 252 -5.05 34.02 -7.21
N LEU A 253 -5.15 32.70 -7.36
CA LEU A 253 -5.88 31.85 -6.41
C LEU A 253 -5.24 31.85 -5.02
N ILE A 254 -3.91 31.74 -4.94
CA ILE A 254 -3.16 31.84 -3.69
C ILE A 254 -3.35 33.23 -3.06
N GLN A 255 -3.33 34.30 -3.85
CA GLN A 255 -3.56 35.66 -3.37
C GLN A 255 -5.00 35.85 -2.85
N CYS A 256 -6.02 35.43 -3.61
CA CYS A 256 -7.42 35.47 -3.15
C CYS A 256 -7.62 34.65 -1.87
N TRP A 257 -6.97 33.49 -1.76
CA TRP A 257 -7.04 32.63 -0.59
C TRP A 257 -6.37 33.24 0.65
N THR A 258 -5.19 33.82 0.50
CA THR A 258 -4.50 34.52 1.60
C THR A 258 -5.29 35.74 2.07
N CYS A 259 -5.96 36.47 1.17
CA CYS A 259 -6.93 37.50 1.54
C CYS A 259 -8.14 36.93 2.30
N LEU A 260 -8.69 35.78 1.86
CA LEU A 260 -9.83 35.13 2.51
C LEU A 260 -9.47 34.59 3.91
N GLN A 261 -8.27 34.05 4.09
CA GLN A 261 -7.76 33.60 5.39
C GLN A 261 -7.58 34.75 6.37
N LYS A 262 -7.06 35.89 5.90
CA LYS A 262 -6.95 37.12 6.70
C LYS A 262 -8.32 37.67 7.09
N ALA A 263 -9.29 37.66 6.17
CA ALA A 263 -10.65 38.15 6.43
C ALA A 263 -11.43 37.28 7.44
N ARG A 264 -11.11 35.98 7.56
CA ARG A 264 -11.82 35.02 8.43
C ARG A 264 -11.12 34.70 9.76
N GLY A 265 -10.10 35.48 10.15
CA GLY A 265 -9.45 35.34 11.46
C GLY A 265 -8.78 33.97 11.69
N GLY A 266 -8.27 33.33 10.63
CA GLY A 266 -7.42 32.14 10.74
C GLY A 266 -8.11 30.81 11.11
N ARG A 267 -9.43 30.76 11.30
CA ARG A 267 -10.17 29.51 11.54
C ARG A 267 -10.93 29.05 10.29
N ILE A 268 -10.20 28.50 9.31
CA ILE A 268 -10.81 27.71 8.25
C ILE A 268 -10.60 26.24 8.60
N SER A 269 -11.68 25.45 8.70
CA SER A 269 -11.56 24.03 8.99
C SER A 269 -10.83 23.31 7.85
N ALA A 270 -9.97 22.34 8.20
CA ALA A 270 -9.22 21.53 7.23
C ALA A 270 -10.12 20.84 6.18
N ASN A 271 -11.41 20.67 6.48
CA ASN A 271 -12.39 20.10 5.56
C ASN A 271 -12.69 21.05 4.38
N LEU A 272 -12.72 22.37 4.60
CA LEU A 272 -12.92 23.33 3.52
C LEU A 272 -11.75 23.33 2.52
N TRP A 273 -10.53 23.03 3.00
CA TRP A 273 -9.34 22.88 2.17
C TRP A 273 -9.46 21.68 1.22
N ARG A 274 -9.96 20.54 1.72
CA ARG A 274 -10.16 19.34 0.92
C ARG A 274 -11.20 19.55 -0.19
N PHE A 275 -12.33 20.21 0.11
CA PHE A 275 -13.35 20.49 -0.91
C PHE A 275 -12.88 21.49 -1.96
N GLY A 276 -12.19 22.56 -1.55
CA GLY A 276 -11.62 23.55 -2.48
C GLY A 276 -10.57 22.94 -3.41
N PHE A 277 -9.68 22.11 -2.87
CA PHE A 277 -8.62 21.47 -3.65
C PHE A 277 -9.17 20.47 -4.67
N VAL A 278 -10.18 19.66 -4.28
CA VAL A 278 -10.82 18.67 -5.17
C VAL A 278 -11.60 19.34 -6.30
N ALA A 279 -12.31 20.44 -6.02
CA ALA A 279 -13.02 21.19 -7.06
C ALA A 279 -12.03 21.82 -8.06
N LEU A 280 -10.92 22.35 -7.56
CA LEU A 280 -9.92 23.01 -8.40
C LEU A 280 -9.12 22.03 -9.26
N SER A 281 -8.75 20.86 -8.70
CA SER A 281 -8.06 19.81 -9.44
C SER A 281 -8.96 19.22 -10.53
N SER A 282 -10.26 19.04 -10.25
CA SER A 282 -11.23 18.57 -11.23
C SER A 282 -11.40 19.55 -12.40
N ALA A 283 -11.47 20.86 -12.13
CA ALA A 283 -11.55 21.88 -13.17
C ALA A 283 -10.27 21.94 -14.03
N LEU A 284 -9.09 21.78 -13.41
CA LEU A 284 -7.81 21.76 -14.12
C LEU A 284 -7.69 20.54 -15.03
N VAL A 285 -8.12 19.37 -14.55
CA VAL A 285 -8.16 18.13 -15.36
C VAL A 285 -9.09 18.30 -16.55
N MET A 286 -10.31 18.82 -16.36
CA MET A 286 -11.25 19.05 -17.46
C MET A 286 -10.72 20.04 -18.51
N ALA A 287 -10.03 21.10 -18.08
CA ALA A 287 -9.40 22.04 -19.00
C ALA A 287 -8.26 21.39 -19.80
N LEU A 288 -7.46 20.53 -19.16
CA LEU A 288 -6.39 19.78 -19.81
C LEU A 288 -6.93 18.76 -20.82
N THR A 289 -8.00 18.02 -20.49
CA THR A 289 -8.64 17.12 -21.45
C THR A 289 -9.19 17.88 -22.65
N HIS A 290 -9.88 19.01 -22.44
CA HIS A 290 -10.39 19.80 -23.57
C HIS A 290 -9.28 20.30 -24.50
N VAL A 291 -8.15 20.75 -23.96
CA VAL A 291 -7.02 21.23 -24.78
C VAL A 291 -6.31 20.09 -25.52
N LEU A 292 -6.20 18.91 -24.91
CA LEU A 292 -5.54 17.75 -25.52
C LEU A 292 -6.39 17.07 -26.60
N PHE A 293 -7.72 17.13 -26.49
CA PHE A 293 -8.66 16.45 -27.40
C PHE A 293 -9.34 17.36 -28.44
N ALA A 294 -9.08 18.67 -28.43
CA ALA A 294 -9.59 19.61 -29.42
C ALA A 294 -8.67 19.79 -30.66
N ARG A 295 -7.76 18.85 -30.91
CA ARG A 295 -6.93 18.75 -32.12
C ARG A 295 -7.31 17.51 -32.91
#